data_AF-A0A1J8Q7J4-F1
#
_entry.id   AF-A0A1J8Q7J4-F1
#
_cell.length_a   1.000
_cell.length_b   1.000
_cell.length_c   1.000
_cell.angle_alpha   90.00
_cell.angle_beta   90.00
_cell.angle_gamma   90.00
#
_symmetry.space_group_name_H-M   'P 1'
#
loop_
_entity.id
_entity.type
_entity.pdbx_description
1 polymer ?
#
loop_
_entity_poly.entity_id
_entity_poly.type
_entity_poly.pdbx_seq_one_letter_code
_entity_poly.pdbx_strand_id
1 'polypeptide(L)'
;MHASLVRRQLGGIIPPKIATPSLLTSGSGASLTPLVNFYSKLPKGPAPSVSGGGIKARFFNGKNASAAPLVWTVLGLFTFGYTIDYQSE
;
A
#
# COMPACT_ATOMS: atom_id res chain seq x y z
N MET A 1 -27.04 36.23 13.02
CA MET A 1 -27.29 34.85 13.50
C MET A 1 -27.56 33.89 12.34
N HIS A 2 -26.67 33.79 11.33
CA HIS A 2 -26.95 33.05 10.08
C HIS A 2 -26.07 31.82 9.83
N ALA A 3 -24.94 31.69 10.53
CA ALA A 3 -23.99 30.59 10.33
C ALA A 3 -24.52 29.20 10.78
N SER A 4 -25.47 29.17 11.72
CA SER A 4 -26.05 27.92 12.24
C SER A 4 -27.04 27.25 11.27
N LEU A 5 -27.77 28.04 10.48
CA LEU A 5 -28.75 27.52 9.51
C LEU A 5 -28.07 26.82 8.34
N VAL A 6 -26.99 27.42 7.79
CA VAL A 6 -26.18 26.81 6.72
C VAL A 6 -25.49 25.54 7.21
N ARG A 7 -24.95 25.54 8.44
CA ARG A 7 -24.34 24.34 9.06
C ARG A 7 -25.34 23.20 9.24
N ARG A 8 -26.61 23.51 9.58
CA ARG A 8 -27.67 22.50 9.73
C ARG A 8 -28.12 21.92 8.39
N GLN A 9 -28.16 22.72 7.31
CA GLN A 9 -28.42 22.21 5.96
C GLN A 9 -27.32 21.26 5.46
N LEU A 10 -26.06 21.49 5.85
CA LEU A 10 -24.92 20.64 5.50
C LEU A 10 -24.74 19.42 6.43
N GLY A 11 -25.49 19.35 7.54
CA GLY A 11 -25.38 18.30 8.55
C GLY A 11 -25.90 16.92 8.14
N GLY A 12 -26.61 16.81 7.01
CA GLY A 12 -27.04 15.54 6.42
C GLY A 12 -26.10 14.99 5.34
N ILE A 13 -25.11 15.77 4.90
CA ILE A 13 -24.14 15.38 3.86
C ILE A 13 -23.07 14.44 4.42
N ILE A 14 -22.73 14.63 5.70
CA ILE A 14 -21.76 13.79 6.40
C ILE A 14 -22.57 12.84 7.28
N PRO A 15 -22.66 11.55 6.93
CA PRO A 15 -23.37 10.60 7.77
C PRO A 15 -22.75 10.62 9.18
N PRO A 16 -23.57 10.63 10.24
CA PRO A 16 -23.07 10.55 11.61
C PRO A 16 -22.20 9.30 11.77
N LYS A 17 -21.24 9.33 12.69
CA LYS A 17 -20.44 8.14 13.09
C LYS A 17 -21.32 7.13 13.85
N ILE A 18 -22.36 6.63 13.20
CA ILE A 18 -23.04 5.39 13.55
C ILE A 18 -22.12 4.29 13.03
N ALA A 19 -21.91 3.25 13.83
CA ALA A 19 -20.97 2.15 13.64
C ALA A 19 -20.57 1.88 12.19
N THR A 20 -19.27 1.62 11.99
CA THR A 20 -18.61 1.29 10.70
C THR A 20 -19.61 0.65 9.72
N PRO A 21 -19.80 1.20 8.50
CA PRO A 21 -20.89 0.78 7.60
C PRO A 21 -20.90 -0.72 7.29
N SER A 22 -19.78 -1.41 7.52
CA SER A 22 -19.63 -2.86 7.52
C SER A 22 -20.53 -3.61 8.52
N LEU A 23 -21.05 -2.97 9.56
CA LEU A 23 -21.90 -3.55 10.59
C LEU A 23 -23.40 -3.38 10.32
N LEU A 24 -23.76 -2.57 9.31
CA LEU A 24 -25.16 -2.20 9.01
C LEU A 24 -25.85 -3.13 8.00
N THR A 25 -25.21 -4.21 7.56
CA THR A 25 -25.86 -5.22 6.71
C THR A 25 -26.83 -6.06 7.57
N SER A 26 -28.12 -5.74 7.46
CA SER A 26 -29.25 -6.47 8.06
C SER A 26 -29.63 -7.73 7.27
N GLY A 27 -28.63 -8.51 6.83
CA GLY A 27 -28.81 -9.70 5.99
C GLY A 27 -28.30 -10.96 6.66
N SER A 28 -29.18 -11.60 7.43
CA SER A 28 -29.12 -13.00 7.91
C SER A 28 -27.81 -13.50 8.56
N GLY A 29 -27.82 -13.56 9.90
CA GLY A 29 -26.92 -14.40 10.69
C GLY A 29 -25.57 -13.76 11.04
N ALA A 30 -25.03 -14.11 12.20
CA ALA A 30 -23.64 -13.81 12.55
C ALA A 30 -22.75 -14.31 11.40
N SER A 31 -22.20 -13.39 10.61
CA SER A 31 -21.43 -13.73 9.42
C SER A 31 -20.39 -14.78 9.79
N LEU A 32 -20.29 -15.89 9.05
CA LEU A 32 -19.23 -16.87 9.28
C LEU A 32 -17.84 -16.33 8.87
N THR A 33 -17.78 -15.12 8.31
CA THR A 33 -16.57 -14.40 7.91
C THR A 33 -15.47 -14.37 8.99
N PRO A 34 -15.74 -14.10 10.28
CA PRO A 34 -14.75 -14.17 11.34
C PRO A 34 -14.22 -15.60 11.57
N LEU A 35 -15.07 -16.63 11.45
CA LEU A 35 -14.66 -18.03 11.57
C LEU A 35 -13.81 -18.45 10.36
N VAL A 36 -14.22 -18.10 9.14
CA VAL A 36 -13.43 -18.35 7.93
C VAL A 36 -12.09 -17.62 7.99
N ASN A 37 -12.09 -16.37 8.46
CA ASN A 37 -10.86 -15.58 8.68
C ASN A 37 -9.96 -16.18 9.76
N PHE A 38 -10.55 -16.75 10.82
CA PHE A 38 -9.78 -17.44 11.86
C PHE A 38 -9.08 -18.67 11.29
N TYR A 39 -9.82 -19.56 10.63
CA TYR A 39 -9.24 -20.78 10.05
C TYR A 39 -8.28 -20.49 8.88
N SER A 40 -8.51 -19.43 8.09
CA SER A 40 -7.61 -19.06 7.00
C SER A 40 -6.26 -18.52 7.48
N LYS A 41 -6.22 -17.94 8.70
CA LYS A 41 -5.05 -17.35 9.35
C LYS A 41 -4.37 -18.25 10.38
N LEU A 42 -4.84 -19.48 10.59
CA LEU A 42 -4.11 -20.45 11.40
C LEU A 42 -2.65 -20.50 10.93
N PRO A 43 -1.66 -20.62 11.85
CA PRO A 43 -0.26 -20.64 11.49
C PRO A 43 0.01 -21.73 10.46
N LYS A 44 0.11 -21.33 9.20
CA LYS A 44 0.66 -22.15 8.15
C LYS A 44 2.18 -22.09 8.34
N GLY A 45 2.88 -23.15 7.95
CA GLY A 45 4.34 -23.16 8.00
C GLY A 45 4.97 -21.93 7.31
N PRO A 46 6.29 -21.76 7.38
CA PRO A 46 6.96 -20.61 6.80
C PRO A 46 6.50 -20.36 5.36
N ALA A 47 6.08 -19.12 5.08
CA ALA A 47 5.58 -18.75 3.77
C ALA A 47 6.62 -19.14 2.69
N PRO A 48 6.19 -19.72 1.55
CA PRO A 48 7.11 -20.11 0.51
C PRO A 48 7.94 -18.90 0.08
N SER A 49 9.27 -19.07 0.00
CA SER A 49 10.13 -18.04 -0.56
C SER A 49 9.68 -17.78 -1.99
N VAL A 50 9.32 -16.53 -2.30
CA VAL A 50 8.93 -16.14 -3.66
C VAL A 50 10.13 -16.36 -4.59
N SER A 51 10.22 -17.52 -5.22
CA SER A 51 11.22 -17.84 -6.23
C SER A 51 10.73 -17.27 -7.57
N GLY A 52 11.58 -16.47 -8.22
CA GLY A 52 11.27 -15.90 -9.54
C GLY A 52 10.97 -14.39 -9.59
N GLY A 53 11.46 -13.60 -8.65
CA GLY A 53 11.30 -12.15 -8.72
C GLY A 53 12.49 -11.47 -9.44
N GLY A 54 12.20 -10.66 -10.44
CA GLY A 54 13.20 -9.87 -11.17
C GLY A 54 13.92 -8.82 -10.31
N ILE A 55 14.44 -7.76 -10.93
CA ILE A 55 15.21 -6.70 -10.25
C ILE A 55 14.48 -6.17 -8.99
N LYS A 56 13.14 -6.05 -9.04
CA LYS A 56 12.30 -5.67 -7.89
C LYS A 56 12.47 -6.59 -6.67
N ALA A 57 12.44 -7.91 -6.84
CA ALA A 57 12.58 -8.81 -5.69
C ALA A 57 14.02 -8.90 -5.17
N ARG A 58 15.00 -8.63 -6.03
CA ARG A 58 16.41 -8.65 -5.67
C ARG A 58 16.87 -7.42 -4.90
N PHE A 59 16.26 -6.26 -5.14
CA PHE A 59 16.75 -5.01 -4.56
C PHE A 59 15.70 -4.13 -3.89
N PHE A 60 14.40 -4.38 -4.07
CA PHE A 60 13.35 -3.49 -3.59
C PHE A 60 12.35 -4.14 -2.61
N ASN A 61 12.33 -5.48 -2.51
CA ASN A 61 11.35 -6.17 -1.68
C ASN A 61 11.96 -6.81 -0.42
N GLY A 62 11.24 -6.69 0.69
CA GLY A 62 11.49 -7.42 1.93
C GLY A 62 12.92 -7.25 2.45
N LYS A 63 13.53 -8.36 2.88
CA LYS A 63 14.90 -8.40 3.41
C LYS A 63 16.00 -7.97 2.43
N ASN A 64 15.68 -7.94 1.13
CA ASN A 64 16.62 -7.55 0.08
C ASN A 64 16.44 -6.08 -0.34
N ALA A 65 15.54 -5.33 0.31
CA ALA A 65 15.37 -3.91 0.06
C ALA A 65 16.68 -3.17 0.37
N SER A 66 17.29 -2.60 -0.65
CA SER A 66 18.61 -1.98 -0.57
C SER A 66 18.67 -0.72 -1.43
N ALA A 67 19.50 0.24 -1.02
CA ALA A 67 19.79 1.45 -1.78
C ALA A 67 20.71 1.19 -3.00
N ALA A 68 21.19 -0.04 -3.19
CA ALA A 68 22.10 -0.39 -4.28
C ALA A 68 21.62 0.08 -5.67
N PRO A 69 20.36 -0.12 -6.10
CA PRO A 69 19.89 0.35 -7.41
C PRO A 69 20.03 1.86 -7.58
N LEU A 70 19.79 2.64 -6.52
CA LEU A 70 19.93 4.08 -6.56
C LEU A 70 21.38 4.50 -6.78
N VAL A 71 22.32 3.86 -6.05
CA VAL A 71 23.76 4.10 -6.24
C VAL A 71 24.21 3.73 -7.66
N TRP A 72 23.77 2.58 -8.18
CA TRP A 72 24.07 2.16 -9.55
C TRP A 72 23.51 3.12 -10.59
N THR A 73 22.30 3.65 -10.38
CA THR A 73 21.72 4.67 -11.28
C THR A 73 22.55 5.95 -11.27
N VAL A 74 22.93 6.44 -10.08
CA VAL A 74 23.77 7.64 -9.95
C VAL A 74 25.10 7.44 -10.66
N LEU A 75 25.77 6.32 -10.39
CA LEU A 75 27.05 5.98 -11.01
C LEU A 75 26.93 5.88 -12.53
N GLY A 76 25.89 5.22 -13.04
CA GLY A 76 25.62 5.12 -14.47
C GLY A 76 25.39 6.47 -15.14
N LEU A 77 24.68 7.40 -14.48
CA LEU A 77 24.49 8.76 -14.99
C LEU A 77 25.80 9.55 -15.02
N PHE A 78 26.63 9.44 -13.99
CA PHE A 78 27.94 10.08 -13.97
C PHE A 78 28.88 9.55 -15.04
N THR A 79 28.97 8.22 -15.20
CA THR A 79 29.82 7.63 -16.25
C THR A 79 29.31 8.01 -17.63
N PHE A 80 28.00 7.98 -17.85
CA PHE A 80 27.40 8.37 -19.12
C PHE A 80 27.63 9.86 -19.43
N GLY A 81 27.44 10.74 -18.44
CA GLY A 81 27.73 12.16 -18.57
C GLY A 81 29.19 12.43 -18.90
N TYR A 82 30.11 11.79 -18.17
CA TYR A 82 31.56 11.91 -18.43
C TYR A 82 31.95 11.47 -19.84
N THR A 83 31.35 10.38 -20.34
CA THR A 83 31.63 9.93 -21.71
C THR A 83 31.11 10.89 -22.79
N ILE A 84 29.99 11.58 -22.54
CA ILE A 84 29.48 12.59 -23.46
C ILE A 84 30.40 13.80 -23.46
N ASP A 85 30.75 14.29 -22.26
CA ASP A 85 31.62 15.45 -22.07
C ASP A 85 32.95 15.27 -22.81
N TYR A 86 33.59 14.11 -22.62
CA TYR A 86 34.85 13.74 -23.28
C TYR A 86 34.75 13.67 -24.82
N GLN A 87 33.58 13.35 -25.38
CA GLN A 87 33.37 13.24 -26.83
C GLN A 87 32.89 14.55 -27.46
N SER A 88 32.36 15.47 -26.66
CA SER A 88 31.89 16.78 -27.11
C SER A 88 32.98 17.85 -27.18
N GLU A 89 34.18 17.51 -26.71
CA GLU A 89 35.38 18.36 -26.72
C GLU A 89 36.28 18.08 -27.93
#